data_AF-A0A377G9E4-F1
#
_entry.id   AF-A0A377G9E4-F1
#
_cell.length_a   1.000
_cell.length_b   1.000
_cell.length_c   1.000
_cell.angle_alpha   90.00
_cell.angle_beta   90.00
_cell.angle_gamma   90.00
#
_symmetry.space_group_name_H-M   'P 1'
#
loop_
_entity.id
_entity.type
_entity.pdbx_description
1 polymer ?
#
loop_
_entity_poly.entity_id
_entity_poly.type
_entity_poly.pdbx_seq_one_letter_code
_entity_poly.pdbx_strand_id
1 'polypeptide(L)'
;MNKLFAKIGVFSLLMSAALYSWAGPCKAIALSCMQNGYYKGGEKAGKGLIKDCVLPVAMGNKKLPNTNFSPEQLQQCKMKVAEKMKDKVQQKMQQQ
;
A
#
# COMPACT_ATOMS: atom_id res chain seq x y z
N MET A 1 15.93 4.99 -44.23
CA MET A 1 14.91 4.69 -43.19
C MET A 1 15.60 3.91 -42.08
N ASN A 2 15.07 3.93 -40.85
CA ASN A 2 15.63 3.45 -39.56
C ASN A 2 16.57 4.40 -38.79
N LYS A 3 16.00 5.41 -38.14
CA LYS A 3 16.61 6.12 -36.99
C LYS A 3 15.66 6.29 -35.78
N LEU A 4 14.54 5.55 -35.74
CA LEU A 4 13.49 5.74 -34.74
C LEU A 4 13.44 4.69 -33.63
N PHE A 5 14.09 3.53 -33.79
CA PHE A 5 13.99 2.44 -32.81
C PHE A 5 14.96 2.54 -31.62
N ALA A 6 16.01 3.36 -31.70
CA ALA A 6 17.01 3.47 -30.62
C ALA A 6 16.58 4.36 -29.43
N LYS A 7 15.45 5.07 -29.53
CA LYS A 7 15.07 6.13 -28.56
C LYS A 7 13.94 5.75 -27.61
N ILE A 8 13.43 4.51 -27.70
CA ILE A 8 12.27 4.03 -26.91
C ILE A 8 12.72 3.14 -25.73
N GLY A 9 14.01 2.76 -25.66
CA GLY A 9 14.51 1.86 -24.61
C GLY A 9 14.71 2.46 -23.21
N VAL A 10 14.81 3.79 -23.09
CA VAL A 10 15.23 4.46 -21.83
C VAL A 10 14.05 4.94 -20.96
N PHE A 11 12.82 4.97 -21.48
CA PHE A 11 11.68 5.50 -20.73
C PHE A 11 10.99 4.49 -19.80
N SER A 12 11.28 3.19 -19.91
CA SER A 12 10.58 2.16 -19.11
C SER A 12 11.15 1.95 -17.70
N LEU A 13 12.30 2.56 -17.35
CA LEU A 13 12.96 2.31 -16.06
C LEU A 13 12.61 3.30 -14.95
N LEU A 14 12.06 4.48 -15.26
CA LEU A 14 11.81 5.51 -14.25
C LEU A 14 10.53 5.30 -13.42
N MET A 15 9.61 4.45 -13.87
CA MET A 15 8.29 4.30 -13.22
C MET A 15 8.27 3.27 -12.07
N SER A 16 9.43 2.87 -11.55
CA SER A 16 9.53 1.89 -10.45
C SER A 16 9.89 2.51 -9.10
N ALA A 17 10.29 3.78 -9.04
CA ALA A 17 10.82 4.40 -7.81
C ALA A 17 9.78 5.20 -7.00
N ALA A 18 8.70 5.70 -7.61
CA ALA A 18 7.77 6.61 -6.93
C ALA A 18 6.82 5.95 -5.91
N LEU A 19 6.68 4.61 -5.93
CA LEU A 19 5.83 3.87 -4.99
C LEU A 19 6.57 3.42 -3.71
N TYR A 20 7.88 3.65 -3.62
CA TYR A 20 8.70 3.15 -2.52
C TYR A 20 8.56 3.94 -1.21
N SER A 21 8.01 5.16 -1.23
CA SER A 21 8.02 6.03 -0.04
C SER A 21 6.80 5.91 0.89
N TRP A 22 5.67 5.37 0.44
CA TRP A 22 4.53 5.06 1.32
C TRP A 22 4.65 3.65 1.92
N ALA A 23 5.23 2.75 1.15
CA ALA A 23 5.08 1.32 1.33
C ALA A 23 6.20 0.76 2.23
N GLY A 24 6.14 1.12 3.51
CA GLY A 24 6.96 0.47 4.54
C GLY A 24 6.48 -0.98 4.81
N PRO A 25 6.38 -1.43 6.06
CA PRO A 25 6.04 -2.83 6.37
C PRO A 25 4.66 -3.30 5.86
N CYS A 26 3.74 -2.38 5.56
CA CYS A 26 2.45 -2.71 4.92
C CYS A 26 2.55 -2.91 3.39
N LYS A 27 3.72 -2.78 2.76
CA LYS A 27 3.88 -2.82 1.29
C LYS A 27 3.34 -4.10 0.68
N ALA A 28 3.80 -5.24 1.19
CA ALA A 28 3.41 -6.54 0.68
C ALA A 28 1.88 -6.71 0.75
N ILE A 29 1.29 -6.36 1.88
CA ILE A 29 -0.16 -6.42 2.10
C ILE A 29 -0.89 -5.47 1.13
N ALA A 30 -0.43 -4.23 0.99
CA ALA A 30 -1.04 -3.26 0.09
C ALA A 30 -0.95 -3.70 -1.39
N LEU A 31 0.18 -4.26 -1.81
CA LEU A 31 0.34 -4.81 -3.17
C LEU A 31 -0.63 -5.96 -3.42
N SER A 32 -0.73 -6.90 -2.50
CA SER A 32 -1.70 -7.99 -2.59
C SER A 32 -3.14 -7.48 -2.58
N CYS A 33 -3.44 -6.46 -1.79
CA CYS A 33 -4.74 -5.78 -1.84
C CYS A 33 -5.00 -5.19 -3.23
N MET A 34 -4.02 -4.53 -3.85
CA MET A 34 -4.17 -4.00 -5.21
C MET A 34 -4.38 -5.10 -6.25
N GLN A 35 -3.66 -6.22 -6.13
CA GLN A 35 -3.85 -7.40 -6.98
C GLN A 35 -5.25 -8.02 -6.83
N ASN A 36 -5.86 -7.88 -5.66
CA ASN A 36 -7.24 -8.29 -5.39
C ASN A 36 -8.29 -7.23 -5.78
N GLY A 37 -7.87 -6.16 -6.46
CA GLY A 37 -8.76 -5.12 -6.97
C GLY A 37 -9.10 -4.01 -5.99
N TYR A 38 -8.38 -3.87 -4.88
CA TYR A 38 -8.51 -2.74 -3.97
C TYR A 38 -7.63 -1.56 -4.39
N TYR A 39 -8.14 -0.34 -4.32
CA TYR A 39 -7.42 0.83 -4.82
C TYR A 39 -7.68 2.07 -3.96
N LYS A 40 -6.79 3.06 -4.08
CA LYS A 40 -6.92 4.33 -3.34
C LYS A 40 -8.14 5.09 -3.86
N GLY A 41 -9.05 5.46 -2.96
CA GLY A 41 -10.32 6.10 -3.32
C GLY A 41 -11.47 5.13 -3.61
N GLY A 42 -11.24 3.81 -3.57
CA GLY A 42 -12.28 2.79 -3.74
C GLY A 42 -13.21 2.60 -2.53
N GLU A 43 -13.06 3.39 -1.47
CA GLU A 43 -13.80 3.27 -0.20
C GLU A 43 -15.33 3.36 -0.42
N LYS A 44 -15.78 4.20 -1.35
CA LYS A 44 -17.22 4.33 -1.67
C LYS A 44 -17.83 3.07 -2.29
N ALA A 45 -17.00 2.19 -2.85
CA ALA A 45 -17.41 0.93 -3.47
C ALA A 45 -17.00 -0.29 -2.63
N GLY A 46 -16.56 -0.10 -1.37
CA GLY A 46 -16.04 -1.17 -0.52
C GLY A 46 -14.72 -1.78 -1.02
N LYS A 47 -14.01 -1.08 -1.90
CA LYS A 47 -12.72 -1.48 -2.50
C LYS A 47 -11.58 -0.56 -2.08
N GLY A 48 -11.72 0.10 -0.94
CA GLY A 48 -10.69 0.98 -0.39
C GLY A 48 -9.45 0.19 -0.02
N LEU A 49 -8.30 0.59 -0.58
CA LEU A 49 -7.01 -0.06 -0.33
C LEU A 49 -6.69 -0.17 1.16
N ILE A 50 -6.82 0.92 1.91
CA ILE A 50 -6.45 0.95 3.32
C ILE A 50 -7.56 0.39 4.21
N LYS A 51 -8.78 0.95 4.13
CA LYS A 51 -9.87 0.62 5.05
C LYS A 51 -10.48 -0.76 4.82
N ASP A 52 -10.69 -1.15 3.57
CA ASP A 52 -11.41 -2.39 3.23
C ASP A 52 -10.49 -3.60 3.06
N CYS A 53 -9.19 -3.38 2.93
CA CYS A 53 -8.21 -4.44 2.73
C CYS A 53 -7.01 -4.40 3.68
N VAL A 54 -6.12 -3.40 3.62
CA VAL A 54 -4.87 -3.42 4.41
C VAL A 54 -5.14 -3.50 5.91
N LEU A 55 -6.11 -2.71 6.40
CA LEU A 55 -6.49 -2.68 7.81
C LEU A 55 -7.04 -4.03 8.30
N PRO A 56 -8.11 -4.61 7.71
CA PRO A 56 -8.64 -5.90 8.15
C PRO A 56 -7.65 -7.06 7.91
N VAL A 57 -6.78 -6.98 6.89
CA VAL A 57 -5.73 -7.98 6.68
C VAL A 57 -4.66 -7.91 7.76
N ALA A 58 -4.14 -6.71 8.07
CA ALA A 58 -3.15 -6.52 9.13
C ALA A 58 -3.70 -6.86 10.53
N MET A 59 -5.01 -6.75 10.75
CA MET A 59 -5.68 -7.18 11.98
C MET A 59 -5.98 -8.68 12.04
N GLY A 60 -5.78 -9.43 10.94
CA GLY A 60 -6.12 -10.85 10.86
C GLY A 60 -7.61 -11.14 10.65
N ASN A 61 -8.43 -10.11 10.46
CA ASN A 61 -9.87 -10.23 10.21
C ASN A 61 -10.20 -10.61 8.75
N LYS A 62 -9.23 -10.46 7.84
CA LYS A 62 -9.39 -10.77 6.42
C LYS A 62 -8.15 -11.46 5.89
N LYS A 63 -8.33 -12.59 5.22
CA LYS A 63 -7.28 -13.23 4.43
C LYS A 63 -7.52 -12.91 2.96
N LEU A 64 -6.43 -12.57 2.27
CA LEU A 64 -6.46 -12.41 0.82
C LEU A 64 -6.20 -13.77 0.17
N PRO A 65 -6.97 -14.15 -0.87
CA PRO A 65 -6.77 -15.40 -1.57
C PRO A 65 -5.38 -15.44 -2.22
N ASN A 66 -4.79 -16.63 -2.26
CA ASN A 66 -3.47 -16.89 -2.85
C ASN A 66 -2.32 -16.05 -2.26
N THR A 67 -2.48 -15.57 -1.03
CA THR A 67 -1.42 -14.82 -0.34
C THR A 67 -1.31 -15.28 1.10
N ASN A 68 -0.07 -15.49 1.54
CA ASN A 68 0.29 -15.73 2.93
C ASN A 68 1.31 -14.66 3.30
N PHE A 69 0.97 -13.83 4.28
CA PHE A 69 1.90 -12.88 4.87
C PHE A 69 2.59 -13.52 6.06
N SER A 70 3.86 -13.20 6.26
CA SER A 70 4.53 -13.63 7.49
C SER A 70 3.88 -12.92 8.71
N PRO A 71 3.90 -13.55 9.89
CA PRO A 71 3.41 -12.92 11.12
C PRO A 71 4.08 -11.58 11.38
N GLU A 72 5.37 -11.46 11.04
CA GLU A 72 6.11 -10.21 11.20
C GLU A 72 5.58 -9.12 10.26
N GLN A 73 5.25 -9.44 9.00
CA GLN A 73 4.67 -8.47 8.06
C GLN A 73 3.32 -7.93 8.57
N LEU A 74 2.49 -8.81 9.12
CA LEU A 74 1.21 -8.43 9.72
C LEU A 74 1.41 -7.54 10.95
N GLN A 75 2.31 -7.93 11.87
CA GLN A 75 2.61 -7.15 13.08
C GLN A 75 3.22 -5.78 12.74
N GLN A 76 4.21 -5.73 11.85
CA GLN A 76 4.84 -4.47 11.47
C GLN A 76 3.84 -3.55 10.77
N CYS A 77 2.94 -4.10 9.95
CA CYS A 77 1.89 -3.28 9.35
C CYS A 77 0.88 -2.76 10.39
N LYS A 78 0.46 -3.62 11.33
CA LYS A 78 -0.41 -3.24 12.44
C LYS A 78 0.20 -2.12 13.30
N MET A 79 1.48 -2.22 13.65
CA MET A 79 2.21 -1.19 14.38
C MET A 79 2.28 0.13 13.60
N LYS A 80 2.63 0.07 12.31
CA LYS A 80 2.70 1.26 11.44
C LYS A 80 1.34 1.98 11.32
N VAL A 81 0.25 1.21 11.24
CA VAL A 81 -1.11 1.77 11.20
C VAL A 81 -1.48 2.40 12.55
N ALA A 82 -1.15 1.74 13.66
CA ALA A 82 -1.37 2.28 15.00
C ALA A 82 -0.56 3.56 15.23
N GLU A 83 0.72 3.59 14.83
CA GLU A 83 1.56 4.80 14.85
C GLU A 83 0.96 5.92 14.02
N LYS A 84 0.55 5.66 12.77
CA LYS A 84 -0.10 6.66 11.91
C LYS A 84 -1.39 7.23 12.52
N MET A 85 -2.14 6.44 13.28
CA MET A 85 -3.32 6.93 13.99
C MET A 85 -2.94 7.78 15.21
N LYS A 86 -1.95 7.35 15.99
CA LYS A 86 -1.44 8.07 17.16
C LYS A 86 -0.81 9.42 16.79
N ASP A 87 -0.03 9.44 15.72
CA ASP A 87 0.62 10.62 15.16
C ASP A 87 -0.43 11.66 14.71
N LYS A 88 -1.51 11.23 14.03
CA LYS A 88 -2.62 12.11 13.65
C LYS A 88 -3.39 12.69 14.84
N VAL A 89 -3.52 11.96 15.94
CA VAL A 89 -4.18 12.44 17.16
C VAL A 89 -3.28 13.46 17.88
N GLN A 90 -1.99 13.16 17.99
CA GLN A 90 -1.03 14.05 18.65
C GLN A 90 -0.82 15.34 17.85
N GLN A 91 -0.77 15.26 16.51
CA GLN A 91 -0.69 16.41 15.63
C GLN A 91 -1.94 17.31 15.70
N LYS A 92 -3.13 16.72 15.95
CA LYS A 92 -4.36 17.49 16.19
C LYS A 92 -4.39 18.18 17.56
N MET A 93 -3.73 17.64 18.58
CA MET A 93 -3.64 18.28 19.90
C MET A 93 -2.59 19.39 19.98
N GLN A 94 -1.57 19.37 19.12
CA GLN A 94 -0.57 20.45 19.05
C GLN A 94 -0.99 21.63 18.17
N GLN A 95 -2.13 21.54 17.47
CA GLN A 95 -2.71 22.65 16.68
C GLN A 95 -3.88 23.35 17.39
N GLN A 96 -4.08 23.09 18.69
CA GLN A 96 -5.14 23.70 19.49
C GLN A 96 -4.58 24.65 20.55
#